data_AF-A0A7S4M5G6-F1
#
_entry.id   AF-A0A7S4M5G6-F1
#
_cell.length_a   1.000
_cell.length_b   1.000
_cell.length_c   1.000
_cell.angle_alpha   90.00
_cell.angle_beta   90.00
_cell.angle_gamma   90.00
#
_symmetry.space_group_name_H-M   'P 1'
#
loop_
_entity.id
_entity.type
_entity.pdbx_description
1 polymer ?
#
loop_
_entity_poly.entity_id
_entity_poly.type
_entity_poly.pdbx_seq_one_letter_code
_entity_poly.pdbx_strand_id
1 'polypeptide(L)'
;MTNGKLNCTFLNFLDYGKSWFLGREKYLGITPLVNNYEKADQIIAGFLDVVPGMSDPHRLQDEWDRILANVSESDPRTRAALPSNFDELRDAKEVGAAMHSVPNAVRSIDWLEKNGHCNDNLHPGPSSIPQAGRGAFSTQFLSA
;
A
#
# COMPACT_ATOMS: atom_id res chain seq x y z
N MET A 1 34.35 -11.66 12.41
CA MET A 1 33.18 -10.83 12.11
C MET A 1 32.79 -11.12 10.67
N THR A 2 31.91 -12.10 10.47
CA THR A 2 31.53 -12.57 9.13
C THR A 2 30.40 -11.69 8.61
N ASN A 3 30.69 -10.97 7.51
CA ASN A 3 29.70 -10.33 6.65
C ASN A 3 28.77 -11.42 6.07
N GLY A 4 27.71 -11.74 6.80
CA GLY A 4 26.65 -12.62 6.33
C GLY A 4 25.67 -11.82 5.50
N LYS A 5 25.78 -11.90 4.17
CA LYS A 5 24.68 -11.48 3.28
C LYS A 5 23.41 -12.18 3.74
N LEU A 6 22.31 -11.44 3.91
CA LEU A 6 20.98 -12.04 4.12
C LEU A 6 20.62 -12.84 2.86
N ASN A 7 20.93 -14.14 2.85
CA ASN A 7 20.46 -15.08 1.84
C ASN A 7 19.04 -15.53 2.23
N CYS A 8 18.06 -14.62 2.23
CA CYS A 8 16.68 -15.02 2.38
C CYS A 8 16.29 -15.82 1.13
N THR A 9 15.94 -17.10 1.30
CA THR A 9 15.60 -17.99 0.18
C THR A 9 14.18 -17.71 -0.34
N PHE A 10 13.39 -16.91 0.39
CA PHE A 10 12.00 -16.61 0.06
C PHE A 10 11.62 -15.17 0.47
N LEU A 11 11.26 -14.35 -0.51
CA LEU A 11 10.52 -13.10 -0.27
C LEU A 11 9.04 -13.45 -0.15
N ASN A 12 8.55 -13.60 1.07
CA ASN A 12 7.12 -13.76 1.31
C ASN A 12 6.41 -12.41 1.19
N PHE A 13 5.82 -12.16 0.02
CA PHE A 13 4.77 -11.16 -0.11
C PHE A 13 3.47 -11.79 0.42
N LEU A 14 3.00 -11.32 1.58
CA LEU A 14 1.73 -11.77 2.15
C LEU A 14 0.58 -11.10 1.39
N ASP A 15 0.00 -11.83 0.44
CA ASP A 15 -1.29 -11.45 -0.14
C ASP A 15 -2.41 -12.06 0.71
N TYR A 16 -3.03 -11.22 1.53
CA TYR A 16 -4.17 -11.61 2.35
C TYR A 16 -5.48 -11.70 1.56
N GLY A 17 -5.50 -11.23 0.32
CA GLY A 17 -6.69 -11.11 -0.51
C GLY A 17 -7.61 -9.95 -0.10
N LYS A 18 -8.38 -9.45 -1.06
CA LYS A 18 -9.31 -8.31 -0.88
C LYS A 18 -10.28 -8.52 0.30
N SER A 19 -10.80 -9.74 0.44
CA SER A 19 -11.78 -10.08 1.49
C SER A 19 -11.23 -9.92 2.90
N TRP A 20 -9.92 -10.12 3.10
CA TRP A 20 -9.31 -10.00 4.42
C TRP A 20 -9.33 -8.55 4.93
N PHE A 21 -9.06 -7.58 4.04
CA PHE A 21 -9.12 -6.15 4.34
C PHE A 21 -10.56 -5.69 4.55
N LEU A 22 -11.46 -6.09 3.65
CA LEU A 22 -12.89 -5.74 3.76
C LEU A 22 -13.51 -6.26 5.06
N GLY A 23 -13.18 -7.48 5.48
CA GLY A 23 -13.69 -8.07 6.71
C GLY A 23 -13.14 -7.44 8.00
N ARG A 24 -12.14 -6.55 7.90
CA ARG A 24 -11.43 -5.93 9.05
C ARG A 24 -11.48 -4.41 9.07
N GLU A 25 -12.31 -3.81 8.24
CA GLU A 25 -12.45 -2.36 8.15
C GLU A 25 -12.77 -1.70 9.50
N LYS A 26 -13.52 -2.37 10.37
CA LYS A 26 -13.78 -1.88 11.74
C LYS A 26 -12.50 -1.61 12.54
N TYR A 27 -11.42 -2.35 12.28
CA TYR A 27 -10.17 -2.27 13.03
C TYR A 27 -9.08 -1.50 12.28
N LEU A 28 -9.07 -1.60 10.95
CA LEU A 28 -8.04 -1.00 10.10
C LEU A 28 -8.46 0.34 9.50
N GLY A 29 -9.75 0.67 9.55
CA GLY A 29 -10.32 1.75 8.77
C GLY A 29 -10.48 1.39 7.29
N ILE A 30 -10.89 2.38 6.50
CA ILE A 30 -11.09 2.24 5.07
C ILE A 30 -9.73 2.08 4.38
N THR A 31 -9.42 0.85 3.98
CA THR A 31 -8.19 0.54 3.23
C THR A 31 -8.48 0.55 1.73
N PRO A 32 -7.73 1.32 0.91
CA PRO A 32 -7.83 1.25 -0.54
C PRO A 32 -7.38 -0.11 -1.09
N LEU A 33 -8.04 -0.58 -2.15
CA LEU A 33 -7.64 -1.77 -2.89
C LEU A 33 -6.93 -1.38 -4.20
N VAL A 34 -6.37 -2.35 -4.91
CA VAL A 34 -5.65 -2.13 -6.19
C VAL A 34 -6.44 -1.22 -7.15
N ASN A 35 -7.71 -1.54 -7.41
CA ASN A 35 -8.56 -0.76 -8.31
C ASN A 35 -8.84 0.67 -7.80
N ASN A 36 -8.73 0.93 -6.49
CA ASN A 36 -8.88 2.28 -5.93
C ASN A 36 -7.64 3.13 -6.22
N TYR A 37 -6.45 2.54 -6.17
CA TYR A 37 -5.22 3.24 -6.57
C TYR A 37 -5.20 3.55 -8.07
N GLU A 38 -5.63 2.61 -8.92
CA GLU A 38 -5.75 2.85 -10.37
C GLU A 38 -6.72 4.01 -10.69
N LYS A 39 -7.86 4.06 -9.99
CA LYS A 39 -8.79 5.20 -10.09
C LYS A 39 -8.19 6.49 -9.58
N ALA A 40 -7.47 6.44 -8.46
CA ALA A 40 -6.81 7.62 -7.89
C ALA A 40 -5.79 8.19 -8.88
N ASP A 41 -4.97 7.35 -9.51
CA ASP A 41 -4.00 7.76 -10.54
C ASP A 41 -4.70 8.44 -11.74
N GLN A 42 -5.84 7.90 -12.18
CA GLN A 42 -6.65 8.50 -13.25
C GLN A 42 -7.20 9.88 -12.87
N ILE A 43 -7.68 10.04 -11.63
CA ILE A 43 -8.19 11.32 -11.13
C ILE A 43 -7.06 12.35 -11.04
N ILE A 44 -5.91 11.96 -10.49
CA ILE A 44 -4.73 12.83 -10.36
C ILE A 44 -4.24 13.28 -11.75
N ALA A 45 -4.10 12.33 -12.69
CA ALA A 45 -3.69 12.63 -14.05
C ALA A 45 -4.68 13.59 -14.74
N GLY A 46 -5.98 13.28 -14.67
CA GLY A 46 -7.03 14.09 -15.26
C GLY A 46 -7.09 15.51 -14.69
N PHE A 47 -6.89 15.68 -13.38
CA PHE A 47 -6.82 16.99 -12.76
C PHE A 47 -5.62 17.79 -13.28
N LEU A 48 -4.41 17.22 -13.23
CA LEU A 48 -3.19 17.91 -13.64
C LEU A 48 -3.14 18.23 -15.14
N ASP A 49 -3.82 17.44 -15.98
CA ASP A 49 -3.89 17.68 -17.43
C ASP A 49 -4.85 18.83 -17.80
N VAL A 50 -5.85 19.12 -16.96
CA VAL A 50 -6.83 20.22 -17.15
C VAL A 50 -6.36 21.55 -16.53
N VAL A 51 -5.38 21.49 -15.64
CA VAL A 51 -4.87 22.63 -14.86
C VAL A 51 -3.87 23.59 -15.57
N PRO A 52 -3.32 23.39 -16.79
CA PRO A 52 -2.24 24.26 -17.28
C PRO A 52 -2.60 25.75 -17.48
N GLY A 53 -3.85 26.17 -17.25
CA GLY A 53 -4.29 27.57 -17.24
C GLY A 53 -4.49 28.24 -15.88
N MET A 54 -4.37 27.53 -14.75
CA MET A 54 -4.57 28.09 -13.41
C MET A 54 -3.24 28.24 -12.67
N SER A 55 -2.83 29.49 -12.40
CA SER A 55 -1.55 29.80 -11.75
C SER A 55 -1.66 30.11 -10.25
N ASP A 56 -2.88 30.22 -9.73
CA ASP A 56 -3.14 30.58 -8.33
C ASP A 56 -3.24 29.31 -7.46
N PRO A 57 -2.27 29.05 -6.56
CA PRO A 57 -2.25 27.85 -5.72
C PRO A 57 -3.50 27.69 -4.85
N HIS A 58 -4.10 28.79 -4.37
CA HIS A 58 -5.30 28.71 -3.54
C HIS A 58 -6.49 28.20 -4.33
N ARG A 59 -6.66 28.67 -5.57
CA ARG A 59 -7.72 28.19 -6.45
C ARG A 59 -7.52 26.73 -6.85
N LEU A 60 -6.28 26.29 -7.02
CA LEU A 60 -5.96 24.89 -7.31
C LEU A 60 -6.32 23.98 -6.14
N GLN A 61 -6.00 24.40 -4.91
CA GLN A 61 -6.40 23.67 -3.71
C GLN A 61 -7.92 23.63 -3.57
N ASP A 62 -8.62 24.75 -3.77
CA ASP A 62 -10.09 24.80 -3.67
C ASP A 62 -10.77 23.85 -4.67
N GLU A 63 -10.29 23.80 -5.92
CA GLU A 63 -10.81 22.87 -6.93
C GLU A 63 -10.46 21.42 -6.60
N TRP A 64 -9.27 21.17 -6.05
CA TRP A 64 -8.91 19.84 -5.58
C TRP A 64 -9.80 19.39 -4.42
N ASP A 65 -10.08 20.26 -3.45
CA ASP A 65 -10.96 19.98 -2.32
C ASP A 65 -12.38 19.64 -2.75
N ARG A 66 -12.90 20.28 -3.82
CA ARG A 66 -14.18 19.91 -4.44
C ARG A 66 -14.17 18.48 -4.97
N ILE A 67 -13.09 18.07 -5.64
CA ILE A 67 -12.94 16.70 -6.12
C ILE A 67 -12.86 15.74 -4.93
N LEU A 68 -12.07 16.05 -3.91
CA LEU A 68 -11.96 15.23 -2.71
C LEU A 68 -13.31 15.05 -2.01
N ALA A 69 -14.12 16.10 -1.91
CA ALA A 69 -15.47 16.03 -1.34
C ALA A 69 -16.38 15.09 -2.15
N ASN A 70 -16.43 15.27 -3.47
CA ASN A 70 -17.25 14.44 -4.37
C ASN A 70 -16.82 12.96 -4.34
N VAL A 71 -15.51 12.69 -4.34
CA VAL A 71 -14.98 11.32 -4.25
C VAL A 71 -15.24 10.72 -2.87
N SER A 72 -15.19 11.51 -1.80
CA SER A 72 -15.49 11.03 -0.44
C SER A 72 -16.94 10.55 -0.30
N GLU A 73 -17.89 11.19 -0.99
CA GLU A 73 -19.30 10.80 -0.97
C GLU A 73 -19.57 9.56 -1.83
N SER A 74 -18.91 9.45 -2.99
CA SER A 74 -19.18 8.40 -3.99
C SER A 74 -18.31 7.14 -3.85
N ASP A 75 -17.03 7.29 -3.48
CA ASP A 75 -16.05 6.21 -3.38
C ASP A 75 -15.01 6.51 -2.27
N PRO A 76 -15.37 6.31 -1.00
CA PRO A 76 -14.51 6.67 0.14
C PRO A 76 -13.18 5.90 0.18
N ARG A 77 -13.09 4.72 -0.47
CA ARG A 77 -11.81 3.99 -0.61
C ARG A 77 -10.87 4.65 -1.61
N THR A 78 -11.39 5.13 -2.73
CA THR A 78 -10.60 5.92 -3.67
C THR A 78 -10.19 7.25 -3.03
N ARG A 79 -11.05 7.89 -2.24
CA ARG A 79 -10.68 9.08 -1.46
C ARG A 79 -9.50 8.82 -0.52
N ALA A 80 -9.45 7.67 0.14
CA ALA A 80 -8.35 7.28 1.02
C ALA A 80 -7.02 7.04 0.29
N ALA A 81 -7.04 6.85 -1.04
CA ALA A 81 -5.85 6.77 -1.88
C ALA A 81 -5.39 8.13 -2.45
N LEU A 82 -6.22 9.18 -2.35
CA LEU A 82 -5.92 10.48 -2.93
C LEU A 82 -5.13 11.37 -1.94
N PRO A 83 -4.12 12.12 -2.43
CA PRO A 83 -3.42 13.13 -1.63
C PRO A 83 -4.40 14.21 -1.13
N SER A 84 -4.16 14.71 0.09
CA SER A 84 -5.03 15.75 0.67
C SER A 84 -4.66 17.16 0.21
N ASN A 85 -3.43 17.36 -0.27
CA ASN A 85 -2.93 18.65 -0.72
C ASN A 85 -2.61 18.60 -2.23
N PHE A 86 -2.94 19.67 -2.94
CA PHE A 86 -2.57 19.90 -4.32
C PHE A 86 -1.05 19.77 -4.57
N ASP A 87 -0.22 20.23 -3.63
CA ASP A 87 1.24 20.22 -3.77
C ASP A 87 1.81 18.80 -3.94
N GLU A 88 1.12 17.81 -3.38
CA GLU A 88 1.52 16.40 -3.43
C GLU A 88 1.10 15.70 -4.73
N LEU A 89 0.26 16.32 -5.56
CA LEU A 89 -0.27 15.66 -6.76
C LEU A 89 0.80 15.40 -7.81
N ARG A 90 1.83 16.23 -7.89
CA ARG A 90 2.94 16.03 -8.84
C ARG A 90 3.76 14.81 -8.46
N ASP A 91 4.12 14.71 -7.19
CA ASP A 91 4.85 13.56 -6.65
C ASP A 91 4.02 12.29 -6.82
N ALA A 92 2.73 12.34 -6.44
CA ALA A 92 1.81 11.23 -6.61
C ALA A 92 1.61 10.82 -8.07
N LYS A 93 1.62 11.75 -9.03
CA LYS A 93 1.57 11.44 -10.48
C LYS A 93 2.84 10.75 -10.96
N GLU A 94 4.00 11.11 -10.40
CA GLU A 94 5.29 10.54 -10.79
C GLU A 94 5.48 9.11 -10.23
N VAL A 95 5.18 8.89 -8.95
CA VAL A 95 5.41 7.60 -8.29
C VAL A 95 4.19 6.69 -8.25
N GLY A 96 3.00 7.22 -8.52
CA GLY A 96 1.71 6.55 -8.37
C GLY A 96 1.13 6.69 -6.96
N ALA A 97 -0.20 6.79 -6.86
CA ALA A 97 -0.94 7.00 -5.61
C ALA A 97 -0.65 5.93 -4.55
N ALA A 98 -0.40 4.67 -4.97
CA ALA A 98 -0.05 3.58 -4.07
C ALA A 98 1.31 3.75 -3.39
N MET A 99 2.31 4.23 -4.15
CA MET A 99 3.65 4.47 -3.60
C MET A 99 3.71 5.76 -2.81
N HIS A 100 2.92 6.76 -3.21
CA HIS A 100 2.77 8.02 -2.50
C HIS A 100 2.15 7.83 -1.10
N SER A 101 1.12 6.97 -0.99
CA SER A 101 0.43 6.73 0.28
C SER A 101 1.26 5.97 1.33
N VAL A 102 2.29 5.23 0.88
CA VAL A 102 3.19 4.47 1.77
C VAL A 102 4.64 4.83 1.44
N PRO A 103 5.13 6.00 1.89
CA PRO A 103 6.49 6.43 1.60
C PRO A 103 7.50 5.42 2.17
N ASN A 104 8.50 5.07 1.36
CA ASN A 104 9.50 4.05 1.67
C ASN A 104 8.95 2.62 1.78
N ALA A 105 7.87 2.28 1.05
CA ALA A 105 7.43 0.90 0.91
C ALA A 105 8.54 -0.01 0.35
N VAL A 106 9.36 0.51 -0.57
CA VAL A 106 10.60 -0.13 -1.01
C VAL A 106 11.77 0.39 -0.16
N ARG A 107 12.51 -0.53 0.45
CA ARG A 107 13.70 -0.21 1.28
C ARG A 107 14.98 -0.54 0.52
N SER A 108 16.03 0.23 0.78
CA SER A 108 17.35 -0.05 0.22
C SER A 108 17.89 -1.38 0.76
N ILE A 109 18.79 -2.00 0.00
CA ILE A 109 19.45 -3.24 0.41
C ILE A 109 20.17 -3.04 1.75
N ASP A 110 20.93 -1.95 1.91
CA ASP A 110 21.62 -1.63 3.17
C ASP A 110 20.66 -1.53 4.38
N TRP A 111 19.47 -0.95 4.17
CA TRP A 111 18.46 -0.87 5.23
C TRP A 111 17.93 -2.27 5.57
N LEU A 112 17.68 -3.12 4.56
CA LEU A 112 17.23 -4.49 4.73
C LEU A 112 18.32 -5.36 5.40
N GLU A 113 19.60 -5.17 5.07
CA GLU A 113 20.70 -5.87 5.75
C GLU A 113 20.81 -5.52 7.22
N LYS A 114 20.52 -4.26 7.57
CA LYS A 114 20.63 -3.78 8.96
C LYS A 114 19.37 -4.04 9.79
N ASN A 115 18.18 -3.93 9.20
CA ASN A 115 16.89 -3.93 9.93
C ASN A 115 15.92 -5.01 9.45
N GLY A 116 16.19 -5.64 8.31
CA GLY A 116 15.37 -6.73 7.78
C GLY A 116 15.58 -8.00 8.60
N HIS A 117 14.51 -8.77 8.73
CA HIS A 117 14.55 -10.08 9.35
C HIS A 117 14.05 -11.11 8.32
N CYS A 118 14.88 -12.11 8.01
CA CYS A 118 14.39 -13.23 7.20
C CYS A 118 13.44 -14.07 8.07
N ASN A 119 12.26 -14.38 7.54
CA ASN A 119 11.32 -15.31 8.17
C ASN A 119 11.52 -16.73 7.61
N ASP A 120 12.77 -17.20 7.65
CA ASP A 120 13.21 -18.49 7.07
C ASP A 120 12.72 -19.70 7.89
N ASN A 121 12.16 -19.44 9.06
CA ASN A 121 11.63 -20.46 9.94
C ASN A 121 10.21 -20.89 9.57
N LEU A 122 9.77 -20.63 8.34
CA LEU A 122 8.47 -21.01 7.82
C LEU A 122 8.63 -21.92 6.60
N HIS A 123 7.90 -23.03 6.58
CA HIS A 123 7.77 -23.89 5.41
C HIS A 123 6.31 -24.02 5.00
N PRO A 124 6.00 -24.07 3.69
CA PRO A 124 4.66 -24.37 3.23
C PRO A 124 4.34 -25.86 3.44
N GLY A 125 3.11 -26.18 3.82
CA GLY A 125 2.69 -27.58 4.01
C GLY A 125 1.16 -27.75 4.03
N PRO A 126 0.65 -28.98 3.91
CA PRO A 126 -0.74 -29.27 4.25
C PRO A 126 -0.95 -29.19 5.76
N SER A 127 -2.04 -28.58 6.18
CA SER A 127 -2.45 -28.59 7.59
C SER A 127 -2.96 -29.96 7.99
N SER A 128 -2.60 -30.40 9.19
CA SER A 128 -3.20 -31.57 9.83
C SER A 128 -4.61 -31.28 10.38
N ILE A 129 -5.01 -30.01 10.46
CA ILE A 129 -6.34 -29.62 10.91
C ILE A 129 -7.34 -29.84 9.77
N PRO A 130 -8.44 -30.59 10.00
CA PRO A 130 -9.48 -30.80 8.99
C PRO A 130 -9.98 -29.49 8.39
N GLN A 131 -10.12 -29.45 7.07
CA GLN A 131 -10.60 -28.30 6.28
C GLN A 131 -9.70 -27.06 6.23
N ALA A 132 -8.55 -27.04 6.92
CA ALA A 132 -7.66 -25.87 6.90
C ALA A 132 -6.80 -25.73 5.62
N GLY A 133 -6.72 -26.79 4.79
CA GLY A 133 -6.01 -26.74 3.51
C GLY A 133 -4.48 -26.65 3.66
N ARG A 134 -3.84 -25.69 2.99
CA ARG A 134 -2.38 -25.45 3.06
C ARG A 134 -2.07 -24.18 3.85
N GLY A 135 -0.96 -24.17 4.57
CA GLY A 135 -0.52 -23.05 5.39
C GLY A 135 1.00 -22.92 5.45
N ALA A 136 1.48 -21.93 6.22
CA ALA A 136 2.87 -21.76 6.58
C ALA A 136 3.09 -22.27 8.01
N PHE A 137 4.05 -23.17 8.19
CA PHE A 137 4.33 -23.86 9.45
C PHE A 137 5.73 -23.54 9.92
N SER A 138 5.91 -23.40 11.23
CA SER A 138 7.24 -23.12 11.74
C SER A 138 8.14 -24.35 11.63
N THR A 139 9.37 -24.17 11.14
CA THR A 139 10.41 -25.21 11.12
C THR A 139 11.07 -25.39 12.49
N GLN A 140 10.73 -24.54 13.46
CA GLN A 140 11.27 -24.58 14.82
C GLN A 140 10.15 -24.42 15.85
N PHE A 141 10.43 -24.83 17.08
CA PHE A 141 9.53 -24.59 18.21
C PHE A 141 9.54 -23.09 18.57
N LEU A 142 8.34 -22.52 18.76
CA LEU A 142 8.17 -21.15 19.25
C LEU A 142 7.56 -21.24 20.65
N SER A 143 8.25 -20.66 21.64
CA SER A 143 7.70 -20.52 23.00
C SER A 143 6.60 -19.46 23.02
N ALA A 144 5.55 -19.74 23.79
CA ALA A 144 4.44 -18.81 24.02
C ALA A 144 4.82 -17.63 24.90
#